data_AF-A0A1S3D0C5-F1
#
_entry.id   AF-A0A1S3D0C5-F1
#
_cell.length_a   1.000
_cell.length_b   1.000
_cell.length_c   1.000
_cell.angle_alpha   90.00
_cell.angle_beta   90.00
_cell.angle_gamma   90.00
#
_symmetry.space_group_name_H-M   'P 1'
#
loop_
_entity.id
_entity.type
_entity.pdbx_description
1 polymer ?
#
loop_
_entity_poly.entity_id
_entity_poly.type
_entity_poly.pdbx_seq_one_letter_code
_entity_poly.pdbx_strand_id
1 'polypeptide(L)'
;MSYLKLSLVIVLLVCGYGLGRPNEADKEERLDMNDPDVQEAIEAAVNELSKHSDARFRRLRAWAVKKVDPADLEPNESSSGYEIKMRELRDCSKIKQTSPGACIQCNVFVYKKTTDKPPKYTITKMNCVL
;
A
#
# COMPACT_ATOMS: atom_id res chain seq x y z
N MET A 1 50.11 -50.53 -13.64
CA MET A 1 48.99 -50.03 -12.80
C MET A 1 48.90 -48.52 -12.98
N SER A 2 47.68 -48.03 -13.14
CA SER A 2 47.30 -46.80 -13.85
C SER A 2 47.77 -45.48 -13.23
N TYR A 3 48.43 -44.66 -14.04
CA TYR A 3 48.40 -43.21 -13.95
C TYR A 3 47.52 -42.69 -15.08
N LEU A 4 46.33 -42.17 -14.77
CA LEU A 4 45.43 -41.61 -15.77
C LEU A 4 44.96 -40.20 -15.37
N LYS A 5 45.79 -39.25 -15.81
CA LYS A 5 45.47 -37.95 -16.42
C LYS A 5 44.11 -37.35 -16.06
N LEU A 6 44.15 -36.36 -15.17
CA LEU A 6 43.21 -35.24 -15.15
C LEU A 6 43.42 -34.44 -16.45
N SER A 7 42.52 -34.59 -17.42
CA SER A 7 42.51 -33.75 -18.62
C SER A 7 41.14 -33.10 -18.79
N LEU A 8 41.20 -31.79 -18.65
CA LEU A 8 40.26 -30.75 -18.98
C LEU A 8 39.59 -30.98 -20.35
N VAL A 9 38.26 -31.04 -20.38
CA VAL A 9 37.47 -30.68 -21.58
C VAL A 9 36.32 -29.78 -21.12
N ILE A 10 36.55 -28.48 -21.32
CA ILE A 10 35.53 -27.44 -21.47
C ILE A 10 34.79 -27.73 -22.78
N VAL A 11 33.47 -27.44 -22.87
CA VAL A 11 32.83 -26.70 -23.99
C VAL A 11 31.28 -26.77 -23.90
N LEU A 12 30.72 -25.58 -23.67
CA LEU A 12 29.46 -25.00 -24.17
C LEU A 12 28.11 -25.57 -23.69
N LEU A 13 27.31 -24.79 -22.95
CA LEU A 13 26.41 -23.71 -23.40
C LEU A 13 25.10 -24.24 -24.02
N VAL A 14 24.00 -23.66 -23.53
CA VAL A 14 22.62 -23.68 -24.05
C VAL A 14 21.74 -24.86 -23.65
N CYS A 15 21.18 -24.78 -22.43
CA CYS A 15 19.74 -24.90 -22.21
C CYS A 15 19.40 -24.28 -20.85
N GLY A 16 19.43 -22.95 -20.82
CA GLY A 16 18.74 -22.20 -19.79
C GLY A 16 17.25 -22.45 -19.91
N TYR A 17 16.74 -23.41 -19.14
CA TYR A 17 15.33 -23.57 -18.86
C TYR A 17 15.18 -23.82 -17.37
N GLY A 18 14.77 -22.77 -16.71
CA GLY A 18 14.51 -22.71 -15.29
C GLY A 18 14.19 -21.28 -14.92
N LEU A 19 13.30 -20.67 -15.71
CA LEU A 19 12.72 -19.36 -15.51
C LEU A 19 12.49 -19.13 -14.02
N GLY A 20 13.32 -18.26 -13.45
CA GLY A 20 13.09 -17.72 -12.12
C GLY A 20 11.64 -17.27 -12.05
N ARG A 21 10.91 -17.84 -11.09
CA ARG A 21 9.51 -17.51 -10.84
C ARG A 21 9.36 -16.00 -10.84
N PRO A 22 8.30 -15.46 -11.48
CA PRO A 22 8.03 -14.04 -11.39
C PRO A 22 7.96 -13.68 -9.91
N ASN A 23 8.72 -12.65 -9.53
CA ASN A 23 8.70 -12.03 -8.21
C ASN A 23 7.26 -11.93 -7.70
N GLU A 24 6.89 -12.73 -6.70
CA GLU A 24 5.63 -12.63 -5.96
C GLU A 24 5.61 -11.39 -5.04
N ALA A 25 6.58 -10.48 -5.16
CA ALA A 25 6.65 -9.23 -4.42
C ALA A 25 5.70 -8.13 -4.93
N ASP A 26 5.07 -8.32 -6.10
CA ASP A 26 4.14 -7.36 -6.72
C ASP A 26 2.67 -7.79 -6.66
N LYS A 27 2.34 -8.88 -5.94
CA LYS A 27 0.97 -9.04 -5.43
C LYS A 27 0.85 -8.24 -4.14
N GLU A 28 0.77 -6.92 -4.28
CA GLU A 28 0.25 -6.06 -3.23
C GLU A 28 -1.16 -6.60 -2.92
N GLU A 29 -1.30 -7.41 -1.86
CA GLU A 29 -2.56 -8.07 -1.51
C GLU A 29 -3.56 -6.99 -1.11
N ARG A 30 -4.33 -6.57 -2.11
CA ARG A 30 -5.40 -5.59 -1.94
C ARG A 30 -6.50 -6.28 -1.16
N LEU A 31 -6.76 -5.77 0.04
CA LEU A 31 -7.80 -6.30 0.90
C LEU A 31 -9.18 -6.06 0.29
N ASP A 32 -10.13 -6.93 0.66
CA ASP A 32 -11.53 -6.74 0.31
C ASP A 32 -12.07 -5.48 1.00
N MET A 33 -12.59 -4.54 0.21
CA MET A 33 -13.16 -3.29 0.71
C MET A 33 -14.52 -3.48 1.38
N ASN A 34 -15.09 -4.70 1.31
CA ASN A 34 -16.32 -5.07 2.01
C ASN A 34 -16.06 -5.75 3.36
N ASP A 35 -14.80 -6.01 3.72
CA ASP A 35 -14.46 -6.50 5.04
C ASP A 35 -14.82 -5.42 6.09
N PRO A 36 -15.52 -5.78 7.19
CA PRO A 36 -15.99 -4.80 8.17
C PRO A 36 -14.86 -4.03 8.87
N ASP A 37 -13.71 -4.67 9.10
CA ASP A 37 -12.53 -4.03 9.71
C ASP A 37 -11.92 -3.00 8.73
N VAL A 38 -11.88 -3.36 7.45
CA VAL A 38 -11.43 -2.45 6.37
C VAL A 38 -12.41 -1.29 6.18
N GLN A 39 -13.71 -1.52 6.28
CA GLN A 39 -14.72 -0.45 6.20
C GLN A 39 -14.57 0.54 7.36
N GLU A 40 -14.39 0.06 8.59
CA GLU A 40 -14.15 0.90 9.76
C GLU A 40 -12.85 1.73 9.60
N ALA A 41 -11.79 1.13 9.06
CA ALA A 41 -10.53 1.81 8.75
C ALA A 41 -10.71 2.92 7.71
N ILE A 42 -11.48 2.66 6.64
CA ILE A 42 -11.81 3.64 5.60
C ILE A 42 -12.65 4.79 6.18
N GLU A 43 -13.64 4.49 7.01
CA GLU A 43 -14.48 5.51 7.65
C GLU A 43 -13.66 6.43 8.54
N ALA A 44 -12.72 5.89 9.32
CA ALA A 44 -11.81 6.69 10.12
C ALA A 44 -10.94 7.62 9.25
N ALA A 45 -10.40 7.10 8.14
CA ALA A 45 -9.65 7.89 7.18
C ALA A 45 -10.49 9.05 6.59
N VAL A 46 -11.72 8.76 6.15
CA VAL A 46 -12.64 9.76 5.58
C VAL A 46 -13.04 10.81 6.62
N ASN A 47 -13.31 10.40 7.86
CA ASN A 47 -13.71 11.31 8.93
C ASN A 47 -12.60 12.32 9.26
N GLU A 48 -11.35 11.88 9.31
CA GLU A 48 -10.25 12.81 9.54
C GLU A 48 -9.99 13.72 8.34
N LEU A 49 -9.98 13.16 7.13
CA LEU A 49 -9.84 13.94 5.90
C LEU A 49 -10.89 15.05 5.81
N SER A 50 -12.10 14.80 6.30
CA SER A 50 -13.20 15.76 6.31
C SER A 50 -12.99 16.94 7.27
N LYS A 51 -12.09 16.82 8.26
CA LYS A 51 -11.73 17.90 9.19
C LYS A 51 -10.80 18.94 8.55
N HIS A 52 -10.11 18.58 7.46
CA HIS A 52 -9.25 19.52 6.76
C HIS A 52 -10.07 20.63 6.08
N SER A 53 -9.50 21.84 6.02
CA SER A 53 -10.12 23.02 5.40
C SER A 53 -10.19 22.94 3.88
N ASP A 54 -9.33 22.13 3.26
CA ASP A 54 -9.28 21.94 1.82
C ASP A 54 -10.43 21.04 1.34
N ALA A 55 -11.32 21.62 0.53
CA ALA A 55 -12.50 20.95 -0.01
C ALA A 55 -12.19 19.73 -0.89
N ARG A 56 -10.94 19.58 -1.38
CA ARG A 56 -10.51 18.45 -2.19
C ARG A 56 -10.53 17.14 -1.39
N PHE A 57 -10.20 17.18 -0.10
CA PHE A 57 -10.22 15.99 0.76
C PHE A 57 -11.61 15.37 0.90
N ARG A 58 -12.67 16.17 0.85
CA ARG A 58 -14.07 15.69 0.91
C ARG A 58 -14.46 14.86 -0.33
N ARG A 59 -13.74 15.01 -1.44
CA ARG A 59 -13.99 14.30 -2.71
C ARG A 59 -13.20 13.00 -2.83
N LEU A 60 -12.26 12.74 -1.92
CA LEU A 60 -11.49 11.51 -1.91
C LEU A 60 -12.37 10.31 -1.55
N ARG A 61 -12.12 9.20 -2.24
CA ARG A 61 -12.70 7.89 -1.94
C ARG A 61 -11.59 6.84 -1.93
N ALA A 62 -11.70 5.88 -1.03
CA ALA A 62 -10.79 4.75 -0.99
C ALA A 62 -10.92 3.96 -2.29
N TRP A 63 -9.79 3.64 -2.90
CA TRP A 63 -9.74 2.82 -4.11
C TRP A 63 -8.84 1.60 -3.95
N ALA A 64 -7.99 1.54 -2.93
CA ALA A 64 -7.27 0.33 -2.55
C ALA A 64 -6.90 0.39 -1.07
N VAL A 65 -6.86 -0.76 -0.41
CA VAL A 65 -6.40 -0.90 0.97
C VAL A 65 -5.40 -2.04 1.02
N LYS A 66 -4.32 -1.83 1.75
CA LYS A 66 -3.26 -2.79 2.01
C LYS A 66 -3.06 -2.91 3.52
N LYS A 67 -2.85 -4.13 4.01
CA LYS A 67 -2.41 -4.34 5.39
C LYS A 67 -0.94 -3.97 5.51
N VAL A 68 -0.58 -3.21 6.54
CA VAL A 68 0.81 -2.86 6.85
C VAL A 68 1.16 -3.38 8.24
N ASP A 69 2.45 -3.58 8.49
CA ASP A 69 2.90 -4.00 9.81
C ASP A 69 2.57 -2.88 10.82
N PRO A 70 1.85 -3.19 11.92
CA PRO A 70 1.66 -2.27 13.03
C PRO A 70 2.93 -1.56 13.51
N ALA A 71 4.07 -2.26 13.48
CA ALA A 71 5.36 -1.72 13.90
C ALA A 71 5.91 -0.63 12.98
N ASP A 72 5.51 -0.63 11.70
CA ASP A 72 5.88 0.40 10.72
C ASP A 72 5.07 1.70 10.91
N LEU A 73 3.98 1.64 11.69
CA LEU A 73 3.11 2.78 11.96
C LEU A 73 3.41 3.40 13.32
N GLU A 74 3.12 2.67 14.40
CA GLU A 74 3.36 3.11 15.78
C GLU A 74 3.82 1.89 16.59
N PRO A 75 5.14 1.72 16.76
CA PRO A 75 5.69 0.56 17.42
C PRO A 75 5.22 0.49 18.88
N ASN A 76 4.66 -0.66 19.27
CA ASN A 76 4.12 -0.99 20.60
C ASN A 76 2.75 -0.40 20.97
N GLU A 77 2.16 0.46 20.14
CA GLU A 77 0.81 0.99 20.38
C GLU A 77 -0.25 0.41 19.45
N SER A 78 0.18 -0.18 18.32
CA SER A 78 -0.69 -0.65 17.26
C SER A 78 -0.98 -2.15 17.31
N SER A 79 -2.26 -2.52 17.15
CA SER A 79 -2.73 -3.92 17.02
C SER A 79 -2.97 -4.34 15.57
N SER A 80 -3.29 -3.38 14.69
CA SER A 80 -3.53 -3.59 13.26
C SER A 80 -3.24 -2.28 12.52
N GLY A 81 -2.61 -2.36 11.35
CA GLY A 81 -2.29 -1.22 10.51
C GLY A 81 -2.77 -1.38 9.07
N TYR A 82 -3.23 -0.28 8.46
CA TYR A 82 -3.63 -0.23 7.06
C TYR A 82 -3.06 0.99 6.34
N GLU A 83 -2.64 0.79 5.10
CA GLU A 83 -2.44 1.85 4.12
C GLU A 83 -3.67 1.91 3.21
N ILE A 84 -4.34 3.05 3.18
CA ILE A 84 -5.54 3.31 2.39
C ILE A 84 -5.17 4.30 1.30
N LYS A 85 -5.19 3.83 0.04
CA LYS A 85 -5.00 4.68 -1.13
C LYS A 85 -6.34 5.30 -1.50
N MET A 86 -6.38 6.62 -1.56
CA MET A 86 -7.58 7.42 -1.78
C MET A 86 -7.38 8.37 -2.96
N ARG A 87 -8.38 8.46 -3.85
CA ARG A 87 -8.34 9.36 -5.01
C ARG A 87 -9.71 9.96 -5.28
N GLU A 88 -9.76 11.02 -6.05
CA GLU A 88 -11.02 11.55 -6.56
C GLU A 88 -11.62 10.62 -7.63
N LEU A 89 -12.96 10.47 -7.65
CA LEU A 89 -13.65 9.62 -8.64
C LEU A 89 -13.89 10.31 -9.99
N ARG A 90 -13.75 11.64 -10.06
CA ARG A 90 -13.92 12.39 -11.30
C ARG A 90 -12.74 12.17 -12.23
N ASP A 91 -12.97 12.35 -13.52
CA ASP A 91 -11.90 12.30 -14.52
C ASP A 91 -10.94 13.49 -14.34
N CYS A 92 -9.75 13.20 -13.83
CA CYS A 92 -8.68 14.16 -13.57
C CYS A 92 -7.80 14.41 -14.81
N SER A 93 -7.92 13.60 -15.87
CA SER A 93 -7.05 13.69 -17.06
C SER A 93 -7.14 15.03 -17.78
N LYS A 94 -8.26 15.73 -17.62
CA LYS A 94 -8.55 17.03 -18.26
C LYS A 94 -8.26 18.24 -17.36
N ILE A 95 -7.82 18.02 -16.12
CA ILE A 95 -7.59 19.08 -15.14
C ILE A 95 -6.09 19.32 -15.02
N LYS A 96 -5.64 20.55 -15.26
CA LYS A 96 -4.22 20.91 -15.07
C LYS A 96 -3.87 20.87 -13.58
N GLN A 97 -2.74 20.25 -13.23
CA GLN A 97 -2.24 20.15 -11.85
C GLN A 97 -2.02 21.51 -11.16
N THR A 98 -1.76 22.57 -11.93
CA THR A 98 -1.58 23.94 -11.40
C THR A 98 -2.90 24.66 -11.14
N SER A 99 -4.05 24.07 -11.48
CA SER A 99 -5.35 24.68 -11.27
C SER A 99 -5.78 24.56 -9.80
N PRO A 100 -6.51 25.55 -9.24
CA PRO A 100 -7.09 25.44 -7.89
C PRO A 100 -8.02 24.22 -7.72
N GLY A 101 -8.54 23.70 -8.83
CA GLY A 101 -9.36 22.49 -8.88
C GLY A 101 -8.58 21.21 -9.23
N ALA A 102 -7.25 21.22 -9.22
CA ALA A 102 -6.43 20.03 -9.48
C ALA A 102 -6.85 18.87 -8.57
N CYS A 103 -6.80 17.67 -9.15
CA CYS A 103 -7.10 16.48 -8.38
C CYS A 103 -6.03 16.23 -7.33
N ILE A 104 -6.41 15.52 -6.29
CA ILE A 104 -5.47 15.00 -5.30
C ILE A 104 -5.61 13.49 -5.19
N GLN A 105 -4.50 12.85 -4.88
CA GLN A 105 -4.45 11.48 -4.41
C GLN A 105 -3.74 11.47 -3.06
N CYS A 106 -4.25 10.69 -2.11
CA CYS A 106 -3.66 10.55 -0.80
C CYS A 106 -3.48 9.08 -0.43
N ASN A 107 -2.37 8.77 0.24
CA ASN A 107 -2.21 7.55 0.99
C ASN A 107 -2.35 7.89 2.47
N VAL A 108 -3.32 7.27 3.13
CA VAL A 108 -3.64 7.48 4.55
C VAL A 108 -3.27 6.22 5.30
N PHE A 109 -2.49 6.37 6.37
CA PHE A 109 -2.04 5.27 7.22
C PHE A 109 -2.81 5.30 8.52
N VAL A 110 -3.56 4.24 8.79
CA VAL A 110 -4.40 4.11 9.98
C VAL A 110 -3.98 2.90 10.80
N TYR A 111 -4.17 3.00 12.11
CA TYR A 111 -3.91 1.90 13.02
C TYR A 111 -4.90 1.84 14.19
N LYS A 112 -5.12 0.65 14.73
CA LYS A 112 -5.91 0.47 15.96
C LYS A 112 -4.99 0.49 17.18
N LYS A 113 -5.24 1.43 18.09
CA LYS A 113 -4.56 1.45 19.40
C LYS A 113 -4.96 0.25 20.24
N THR A 114 -3.97 -0.43 20.82
CA THR A 114 -4.17 -1.57 21.73
C THR A 114 -4.83 -1.16 23.06
N THR A 115 -4.69 0.11 23.45
CA THR A 115 -5.11 0.64 24.75
C THR A 115 -6.51 1.25 24.76
N ASP A 116 -7.06 1.60 23.59
CA ASP A 116 -8.37 2.24 23.47
C ASP A 116 -9.52 1.24 23.69
N LYS A 117 -10.53 1.65 24.48
CA LYS A 117 -11.76 0.88 24.73
C LYS A 117 -13.00 1.76 24.51
N PRO A 118 -13.79 1.54 23.45
CA PRO A 118 -13.59 0.56 22.38
C PRO A 118 -12.37 0.92 21.48
N PRO A 119 -11.73 -0.08 20.84
CA PRO A 119 -10.64 0.16 19.91
C PRO A 119 -11.14 1.01 18.74
N LYS A 120 -10.37 2.03 18.35
CA LYS A 120 -10.68 2.92 17.24
C LYS A 120 -9.46 3.06 16.34
N TYR A 121 -9.70 3.23 15.04
CA TYR A 121 -8.64 3.62 14.13
C TYR A 121 -8.22 5.07 14.37
N THR A 122 -6.91 5.24 14.48
CA THR A 122 -6.23 6.53 14.53
C THR A 122 -5.35 6.66 13.29
N ILE A 123 -5.22 7.87 12.75
CA ILE A 123 -4.30 8.13 11.64
C ILE A 123 -2.94 8.48 12.20
N THR A 124 -1.90 7.80 11.71
CA THR A 124 -0.50 8.17 12.02
C THR A 124 0.05 9.12 10.96
N LYS A 125 -0.24 8.87 9.68
CA LYS A 125 0.39 9.58 8.56
C LYS A 125 -0.55 9.74 7.39
N MET A 126 -0.38 10.84 6.68
CA MET A 126 -1.06 11.11 5.41
C MET A 126 -0.08 11.72 4.42
N ASN A 127 0.03 11.13 3.24
CA ASN A 127 0.85 11.65 2.14
C ASN A 127 -0.06 11.94 0.95
N CYS A 128 -0.08 13.19 0.48
CA CYS A 128 -0.92 13.60 -0.64
C CYS A 128 -0.11 14.19 -1.79
N VAL A 129 -0.52 13.89 -3.01
CA VAL A 129 0.07 14.34 -4.28
C VAL A 129 -1.01 14.91 -5.20
N LEU A 130 -0.61 15.78 -6.14
CA LEU A 130 -1.46 16.41 -7.17
C LEU A 130 -1.43 15.66 -8.50
#